data_AF-A0A926A6U0-F1
#
_entry.id   AF-A0A926A6U0-F1
#
_cell.length_a   1.000
_cell.length_b   1.000
_cell.length_c   1.000
_cell.angle_alpha   90.00
_cell.angle_beta   90.00
_cell.angle_gamma   90.00
#
_symmetry.space_group_name_H-M   'P 1'
#
loop_
_entity.id
_entity.type
_entity.pdbx_description
1 polymer ?
#
loop_
_entity_poly.entity_id
_entity_poly.type
_entity_poly.pdbx_seq_one_letter_code
_entity_poly.pdbx_strand_id
1 'polypeptide(L)' 'MGSCVEVGRTPDGHVAVRDSKNRDQAPMIFSVGEWDAFIAGAKNAEFDLS' A
#
# COMPACT_ATOMS: atom_id res chain seq x y z
N MET A 1 10.25 -16.73 5.63
CA MET A 1 9.77 -16.04 4.41
C MET A 1 9.04 -14.78 4.84
N GLY A 2 9.52 -13.60 4.44
CA GLY A 2 8.88 -12.33 4.78
C GLY A 2 7.77 -11.96 3.79
N SER A 3 6.93 -11.00 4.18
CA SER A 3 6.00 -10.31 3.27
C SER A 3 6.80 -9.68 2.12
N CYS A 4 6.34 -9.84 0.88
CA CYS A 4 6.96 -9.20 -0.29
C CYS A 4 6.63 -7.69 -0.37
N VAL A 5 5.88 -7.18 0.60
CA VAL A 5 5.40 -5.80 0.65
C VAL A 5 5.57 -5.29 2.07
N GLU A 6 6.07 -4.06 2.18
CA GLU A 6 6.11 -3.27 3.41
C GLU A 6 5.22 -2.04 3.27
N VAL A 7 4.51 -1.71 4.36
CA VAL A 7 3.65 -0.52 4.45
C VAL A 7 4.16 0.36 5.59
N GLY A 8 4.32 1.65 5.33
CA GLY A 8 4.78 2.62 6.31
C GLY A 8 4.14 4.00 6.14
N ARG A 9 4.27 4.84 7.16
CA ARG A 9 3.87 6.26 7.08
C ARG A 9 5.08 7.12 6.73
N THR A 10 4.88 8.08 5.85
CA THR A 10 5.88 9.09 5.51
C THR A 10 5.85 10.27 6.50
N PRO A 11 6.89 11.12 6.56
CA PRO A 11 6.91 12.28 7.44
C PRO A 11 5.79 13.31 7.19
N ASP A 12 5.30 13.39 5.95
CA ASP A 12 4.19 14.22 5.51
C ASP A 12 2.81 13.56 5.71
N GLY A 13 2.76 12.37 6.33
CA GLY A 13 1.51 11.71 6.73
C GLY A 13 0.86 10.83 5.65
N HIS A 14 1.51 10.64 4.51
CA HIS A 14 1.09 9.71 3.46
C HIS A 14 1.41 8.26 3.82
N VAL A 15 0.84 7.33 3.04
CA VAL A 15 1.13 5.90 3.14
C VAL A 15 2.08 5.49 2.01
N ALA A 16 3.22 4.92 2.38
CA ALA A 16 4.19 4.36 1.45
C ALA A 16 4.09 2.83 1.43
N VAL A 17 3.98 2.27 0.23
CA VAL A 17 3.96 0.82 -0.02
C VAL A 17 5.15 0.47 -0.91
N ARG A 18 6.01 -0.47 -0.50
CA ARG A 18 7.18 -0.89 -1.30
C ARG A 18 7.33 -2.39 -1.39
N ASP A 19 8.03 -2.84 -2.42
CA ASP A 19 8.50 -4.22 -2.53
C ASP A 19 9.70 -4.44 -1.60
N SER A 20 9.53 -5.32 -0.61
CA SER A 20 10.61 -5.68 0.34
C SER A 20 11.80 -6.36 -0.34
N LYS A 21 11.61 -6.97 -1.51
CA LYS A 21 12.66 -7.63 -2.30
C LYS A 21 13.36 -6.66 -3.25
N ASN A 22 12.80 -5.48 -3.47
CA ASN A 22 13.37 -4.49 -4.38
C ASN A 22 13.38 -3.08 -3.74
N ARG A 23 14.16 -2.96 -2.65
CA ARG A 23 14.21 -1.76 -1.82
C ARG A 23 14.81 -0.53 -2.51
N ASP A 24 15.49 -0.72 -3.63
CA ASP A 24 16.08 0.36 -4.42
C ASP A 24 15.03 1.05 -5.32
N GLN A 25 13.87 0.42 -5.52
CA GLN A 25 12.75 1.06 -6.22
C GLN A 25 12.00 2.02 -5.30
N ALA A 26 11.50 3.11 -5.90
CA ALA A 26 10.67 4.08 -5.20
C ALA A 26 9.39 3.41 -4.68
N PRO A 27 8.94 3.74 -3.45
CA PRO A 27 7.65 3.28 -2.94
C PRO A 27 6.50 3.90 -3.74
N MET A 28 5.39 3.19 -3.81
CA MET A 28 4.10 3.78 -4.17
C MET A 28 3.62 4.63 -2.99
N ILE A 29 3.25 5.88 -3.27
CA ILE A 29 2.77 6.83 -2.26
C ILE A 29 1.26 7.04 -2.46
N PHE A 30 0.51 6.90 -1.38
CA PHE A 30 -0.94 7.12 -1.33
C PHE A 30 -1.25 8.21 -0.31
N SER A 31 -2.19 9.08 -0.65
CA SER A 31 -2.82 9.93 0.35
C SER A 31 -3.55 9.09 1.40
N VAL A 32 -3.84 9.69 2.57
CA VAL A 32 -4.64 9.01 3.60
C VAL A 32 -6.02 8.60 3.05
N GLY A 33 -6.66 9.49 2.29
CA GLY A 33 -7.97 9.22 1.69
C GLY A 33 -7.95 8.10 0.66
N GLU A 34 -6.92 8.05 -0.21
CA GLU A 34 -6.75 6.96 -1.17
C GLU A 34 -6.48 5.63 -0.47
N TRP A 35 -5.68 5.63 0.61
CA TRP A 35 -5.43 4.43 1.39
C TRP A 35 -6.69 3.93 2.10
N ASP A 36 -7.48 4.83 2.70
CA ASP A 36 -8.76 4.47 3.32
C ASP A 36 -9.74 3.89 2.30
N ALA A 37 -9.82 4.49 1.10
CA ALA A 37 -10.63 3.98 -0.01
C ALA A 37 -10.15 2.60 -0.47
N PHE A 38 -8.83 2.39 -0.61
CA PHE A 38 -8.25 1.09 -0.94
C PHE A 38 -8.63 0.01 0.08
N ILE A 39 -8.52 0.30 1.38
CA ILE A 39 -8.88 -0.64 2.44
C ILE A 39 -10.39 -0.95 2.41
N ALA A 40 -11.23 0.05 2.15
CA ALA A 40 -12.68 -0.15 2.02
C ALA A 40 -13.02 -1.06 0.82
N GLY A 41 -12.47 -0.78 -0.36
CA GLY A 41 -12.66 -1.62 -1.56
C GLY A 41 -12.17 -3.05 -1.36
N ALA A 42 -10.99 -3.22 -0.74
CA ALA A 42 -10.43 -4.55 -0.44
C ALA A 42 -11.33 -5.36 0.50
N LYS A 43 -11.91 -4.72 1.53
CA LYS A 43 -12.87 -5.38 2.46
C LYS A 43 -14.19 -5.75 1.77
N ASN A 44 -14.60 -4.97 0.78
CA ASN A 44 -15.81 -5.20 0.01
C ASN A 44 -15.62 -6.17 -1.17
N ALA A 45 -14.43 -6.79 -1.30
CA ALA A 45 -14.07 -7.66 -2.41
C ALA A 45 -14.18 -6.98 -3.80
N GLU A 46 -14.04 -5.65 -3.86
CA GLU A 46 -14.18 -4.87 -5.10
C GLU A 46 -13.08 -5.20 -6.13
N PHE A 47 -11.95 -5.73 -5.67
CA PHE A 47 -10.80 -6.10 -6.50
C PHE A 47 -10.69 -7.61 -6.74
N ASP A 48 -11.75 -8.38 -6.49
CA ASP A 48 -11.78 -9.79 -6.90
C ASP A 48 -11.88 -9.89 -8.43
N LEU A 49 -11.01 -10.70 -9.04
CA LEU A 49 -10.90 -10.84 -10.50
C LEU A 49 -11.73 -12.03 -11.03
N SER A 50 -12.77 -12.42 -10.27
CA SER A 50 -13.58 -13.62 -10.51
C SER A 50 -14.53 -13.52 -11.71
#